data_AF-A0A1G9QWM0-F1
#
_entry.id   AF-A0A1G9QWM0-F1
#
_cell.length_a   1.000
_cell.length_b   1.000
_cell.length_c   1.000
_cell.angle_alpha   90.00
_cell.angle_beta   90.00
_cell.angle_gamma   90.00
#
_symmetry.space_group_name_H-M   'P 1'
#
loop_
_entity.id
_entity.type
_entity.pdbx_description
1 polymer ?
#
loop_
_entity_poly.entity_id
_entity_poly.type
_entity_poly.pdbx_seq_one_letter_code
_entity_poly.pdbx_strand_id
1 'polypeptide(L)'
;MLRHPTQPEPRCIYLLQNDLFVPLFRVKLGVRQFLHLQQSLPRLQPMQAAAKVMKEQGSGKIINLASVAGAVGDLGISSYTASKAAVINLTRSLALEWVRYGIQVNAMGPAYIETEMNRVELSNPKVREKIVGKTPMNRLGVADELAGVAILLASDASNYMTGQTVFVDGGWLAQ
;
A
#
# COMPACT_ATOMS: atom_id res chain seq x y z
N MET A 1 -21.43 -14.29 -26.24
CA MET A 1 -21.16 -15.26 -25.15
C MET A 1 -19.66 -15.33 -24.93
N LEU A 2 -19.12 -14.50 -24.04
CA LEU A 2 -17.74 -14.62 -23.59
C LEU A 2 -17.73 -15.73 -22.54
N ARG A 3 -17.06 -16.85 -22.85
CA ARG A 3 -16.92 -17.97 -21.91
C ARG A 3 -16.18 -17.47 -20.68
N HIS A 4 -16.80 -17.57 -19.50
CA HIS A 4 -16.11 -17.46 -18.23
C HIS A 4 -15.06 -18.58 -18.16
N PRO A 5 -13.75 -18.26 -18.12
CA PRO A 5 -12.77 -19.26 -17.74
C PRO A 5 -13.05 -19.61 -16.28
N THR A 6 -13.11 -20.91 -16.00
CA THR A 6 -13.14 -21.53 -14.67
C THR A 6 -12.23 -20.75 -13.71
N GLN A 7 -12.79 -20.26 -12.61
CA GLN A 7 -12.06 -19.46 -11.62
C GLN A 7 -10.89 -20.27 -11.08
N PRO A 8 -9.63 -19.82 -11.24
CA PRO A 8 -8.53 -20.42 -10.49
C PRO A 8 -8.73 -20.07 -9.00
N GLU A 9 -8.56 -21.09 -8.16
CA GLU A 9 -8.50 -21.05 -6.70
C GLU A 9 -7.67 -19.88 -6.13
N PRO A 10 -7.91 -19.46 -4.87
CA PRO A 10 -7.65 -18.10 -4.42
C PRO A 10 -6.16 -17.72 -4.45
N ARG A 11 -5.89 -16.64 -5.20
CA ARG A 11 -4.57 -16.01 -5.31
C ARG A 11 -4.16 -15.46 -3.95
N CYS A 12 -3.01 -15.88 -3.43
CA CYS A 12 -2.49 -15.33 -2.18
C CYS A 12 -2.14 -13.85 -2.36
N ILE A 13 -2.85 -12.99 -1.62
CA ILE A 13 -2.62 -11.55 -1.56
C ILE A 13 -1.85 -11.28 -0.27
N TYR A 14 -0.72 -10.58 -0.37
CA TYR A 14 0.07 -10.18 0.80
C TYR A 14 0.17 -8.66 0.88
N LEU A 15 -0.28 -8.12 2.00
CA LEU A 15 -0.03 -6.74 2.43
C LEU A 15 1.18 -6.77 3.35
N LEU A 16 2.32 -6.25 2.89
CA LEU A 16 3.55 -6.31 3.65
C LEU A 16 3.92 -4.94 4.21
N GLN A 17 3.69 -4.76 5.50
CA GLN A 17 4.49 -3.87 6.33
C GLN A 17 4.65 -4.48 7.73
N ASN A 18 5.88 -4.97 8.01
CA ASN A 18 6.41 -5.51 9.27
C ASN A 18 5.76 -6.79 9.83
N ASP A 19 6.57 -7.84 9.94
CA ASP A 19 6.52 -9.06 10.78
C ASP A 19 5.18 -9.79 11.04
N LEU A 20 4.05 -9.32 10.52
CA LEU A 20 2.75 -9.97 10.58
C LEU A 20 2.47 -10.63 9.24
N PHE A 21 2.74 -11.94 9.21
CA PHE A 21 2.31 -12.84 8.17
C PHE A 21 0.79 -13.02 8.29
N VAL A 22 0.01 -12.23 7.55
CA VAL A 22 -1.45 -12.39 7.52
C VAL A 22 -1.86 -12.92 6.15
N PRO A 23 -2.06 -14.24 5.97
CA PRO A 23 -2.75 -14.76 4.81
C PRO A 23 -4.19 -14.20 4.81
N LEU A 24 -4.60 -13.61 3.68
CA LEU A 24 -5.87 -12.87 3.53
C LEU A 24 -7.16 -13.71 3.66
N PHE A 25 -7.08 -14.96 4.11
CA PHE A 25 -8.24 -15.85 4.31
C PHE A 25 -9.15 -15.47 5.49
N ARG A 26 -8.90 -14.33 6.16
CA ARG A 26 -9.70 -13.84 7.28
C ARG A 26 -10.01 -12.34 7.20
N VAL A 27 -10.43 -11.84 6.03
CA VAL A 27 -11.14 -10.55 5.90
C VAL A 27 -12.57 -10.69 6.47
N LYS A 28 -12.65 -10.97 7.77
CA LYS A 28 -13.76 -10.59 8.65
C LYS A 28 -13.27 -9.69 9.79
N LEU A 29 -12.00 -9.29 9.77
CA LEU A 29 -11.48 -8.27 10.67
C LEU A 29 -11.47 -6.93 9.93
N GLY A 30 -12.25 -6.00 10.46
CA GLY A 30 -12.41 -4.66 9.91
C GLY A 30 -11.09 -3.91 9.79
N VAL A 31 -11.15 -2.86 8.98
CA VAL A 31 -10.09 -1.92 8.58
C VAL A 31 -9.27 -1.33 9.75
N ARG A 32 -9.66 -1.53 11.01
CA ARG A 32 -9.00 -1.01 12.21
C ARG A 32 -7.58 -1.56 12.48
N GLN A 33 -7.26 -2.79 12.05
CA GLN A 33 -5.93 -3.38 12.33
C GLN A 33 -4.86 -3.01 11.29
N PHE A 34 -5.25 -2.27 10.24
CA PHE A 34 -4.43 -1.84 9.11
C PHE A 34 -3.40 -0.73 9.47
N LEU A 35 -3.53 -0.08 10.63
CA LEU A 35 -2.96 1.26 10.85
C LEU A 35 -1.72 1.34 11.77
N HIS A 36 -1.17 0.22 12.23
CA HIS A 36 -0.23 0.28 13.36
C HIS A 36 1.25 0.52 13.05
N LEU A 37 1.72 0.58 11.79
CA LEU A 37 3.17 0.49 11.56
C LEU A 37 3.69 1.24 10.32
N GLN A 38 3.89 2.57 10.45
CA GLN A 38 4.34 3.42 9.33
C GLN A 38 5.85 3.77 9.30
N GLN A 39 6.63 3.52 10.36
CA GLN A 39 7.94 4.19 10.53
C GLN A 39 9.22 3.33 10.36
N SER A 40 9.14 2.07 9.91
CA SER A 40 10.34 1.22 9.73
C SER A 40 10.88 1.26 8.29
N LEU A 41 12.19 1.00 8.15
CA LEU A 41 12.86 0.79 6.86
C LEU A 41 12.20 -0.35 6.06
N PRO A 42 12.19 -0.30 4.71
CA PRO A 42 11.69 -1.39 3.89
C PRO A 42 12.47 -2.68 4.18
N ARG A 43 11.78 -3.71 4.68
CA ARG A 43 12.37 -5.03 4.93
C ARG A 43 12.03 -5.95 3.77
N LEU A 44 13.05 -6.43 3.07
CA LEU A 44 12.90 -7.32 1.92
C LEU A 44 12.50 -8.76 2.30
N GLN A 45 12.85 -9.21 3.51
CA GLN A 45 12.68 -10.61 3.93
C GLN A 45 11.23 -11.13 3.87
N PRO A 46 10.20 -10.41 4.34
CA PRO A 46 8.82 -10.89 4.25
C PRO A 46 8.33 -11.04 2.80
N MET A 47 8.74 -10.11 1.92
CA MET A 47 8.40 -10.18 0.49
C MET A 47 9.08 -11.37 -0.19
N GLN A 48 10.34 -11.64 0.13
CA GLN A 48 11.04 -12.82 -0.37
C GLN A 48 10.39 -14.12 0.11
N ALA A 49 9.94 -14.18 1.36
CA ALA A 49 9.23 -15.35 1.90
C ALA A 49 7.91 -15.58 1.16
N ALA A 50 7.10 -14.54 0.96
CA ALA A 50 5.86 -14.63 0.19
C ALA A 50 6.12 -15.00 -1.29
N ALA A 51 7.13 -14.39 -1.92
CA ALA A 51 7.48 -14.64 -3.31
C ALA A 51 7.94 -16.09 -3.57
N LYS A 52 8.59 -16.74 -2.60
CA LYS A 52 8.93 -18.17 -2.70
C LYS A 52 7.68 -19.04 -2.85
N VAL A 53 6.68 -18.81 -2.00
CA VAL A 53 5.40 -19.55 -2.05
C VAL A 53 4.65 -19.24 -3.35
N MET A 54 4.55 -17.97 -3.74
CA MET A 54 3.85 -17.57 -4.98
C MET A 54 4.53 -18.11 -6.24
N LYS A 55 5.86 -18.21 -6.23
CA LYS A 55 6.62 -18.78 -7.34
C LYS A 55 6.26 -20.24 -7.58
N GLU A 56 6.09 -21.02 -6.51
CA GLU A 56 5.61 -22.41 -6.61
C GLU A 56 4.15 -22.48 -7.11
N GLN A 57 3.33 -21.49 -6.74
CA GLN A 57 1.94 -21.37 -7.22
C GLN A 57 1.83 -20.86 -8.67
N GLY A 58 2.89 -20.25 -9.23
CA GLY A 58 2.88 -19.62 -10.55
C GLY A 58 2.02 -18.36 -10.65
N SER A 59 1.54 -17.82 -9.52
CA SER A 59 0.76 -16.59 -9.47
C SER A 59 0.82 -15.94 -8.09
N GLY A 60 0.67 -14.62 -8.03
CA GLY A 60 0.54 -13.91 -6.75
C GLY A 60 0.48 -12.40 -6.87
N LYS A 61 -0.01 -11.74 -5.82
CA LYS A 61 -0.14 -10.28 -5.74
C LYS A 61 0.42 -9.77 -4.42
N ILE A 62 1.40 -8.87 -4.52
CA ILE A 62 2.04 -8.19 -3.38
C ILE A 62 1.67 -6.71 -3.43
N ILE A 63 1.20 -6.18 -2.29
CA ILE A 63 0.84 -4.77 -2.14
C ILE A 63 1.68 -4.16 -1.01
N ASN A 64 2.57 -3.26 -1.39
CA ASN A 64 3.41 -2.50 -0.47
C ASN A 64 2.69 -1.22 0.00
N LEU A 65 3.04 -0.72 1.18
CA LEU A 65 2.59 0.59 1.66
C LEU A 65 3.70 1.64 1.55
N ALA A 66 3.57 2.48 0.52
CA ALA A 66 4.37 3.67 0.31
C ALA A 66 3.79 4.87 1.11
N SER A 67 3.97 6.08 0.58
CA SER A 67 3.41 7.34 1.07
C SER A 67 3.59 8.40 -0.03
N VAL A 68 2.78 9.46 -0.02
CA VAL A 68 3.08 10.68 -0.80
C VAL A 68 4.47 11.24 -0.48
N ALA A 69 4.94 11.08 0.76
CA ALA A 69 6.29 11.46 1.16
C ALA A 69 7.40 10.64 0.46
N GLY A 70 7.06 9.55 -0.23
CA GLY A 70 8.02 8.83 -1.09
C GLY A 70 8.13 9.42 -2.50
N ALA A 71 7.16 10.25 -2.91
CA ALA A 71 7.13 10.90 -4.21
C ALA A 71 7.60 12.36 -4.15
N VAL A 72 7.38 13.04 -3.02
CA VAL A 72 7.78 14.43 -2.77
C VAL A 72 8.43 14.58 -1.40
N GLY A 73 9.20 15.65 -1.19
CA GLY A 73 9.75 15.99 0.12
C GLY A 73 8.76 16.75 1.00
N ASP A 74 8.90 16.62 2.32
CA ASP A 74 8.26 17.51 3.29
C ASP A 74 9.24 17.84 4.44
N LEU A 75 9.04 18.99 5.07
CA LEU A 75 9.94 19.51 6.10
C LEU A 75 9.85 18.66 7.38
N GLY A 76 11.01 18.34 7.96
CA GLY A 76 11.10 17.64 9.25
C GLY A 76 10.96 16.12 9.19
N ILE A 77 10.84 15.52 8.00
CA ILE A 77 10.63 14.06 7.84
C ILE A 77 11.57 13.41 6.82
N SER A 78 12.78 13.93 6.62
CA SER A 78 13.71 13.48 5.56
C SER A 78 14.03 11.98 5.59
N SER A 79 14.21 11.38 6.77
CA SER A 79 14.44 9.94 6.92
C SER A 79 13.23 9.10 6.51
N TYR A 80 12.02 9.58 6.82
CA TYR A 80 10.77 8.95 6.41
C TYR A 80 10.56 9.08 4.89
N THR A 81 10.79 10.27 4.33
CA THR A 81 10.78 10.51 2.87
C THR A 81 11.70 9.54 2.15
N ALA A 82 12.96 9.42 2.62
CA ALA A 82 13.93 8.49 2.04
C ALA A 82 13.46 7.03 2.13
N SER A 83 12.94 6.60 3.28
CA SER A 83 12.41 5.25 3.48
C SER A 83 11.24 4.95 2.54
N LYS A 84 10.28 5.89 2.39
CA LYS A 84 9.11 5.71 1.54
C LYS A 84 9.44 5.79 0.05
N ALA A 85 10.43 6.59 -0.35
CA ALA A 85 10.98 6.56 -1.71
C ALA A 85 11.64 5.21 -2.03
N ALA A 86 12.36 4.63 -1.07
CA ALA A 86 12.94 3.30 -1.20
C ALA A 86 11.86 2.21 -1.40
N VAL A 87 10.72 2.28 -0.71
CA VAL A 87 9.58 1.37 -0.94
C VAL A 87 9.05 1.47 -2.38
N ILE A 88 8.91 2.67 -2.92
CA ILE A 88 8.42 2.88 -4.29
C ILE A 88 9.38 2.26 -5.30
N ASN A 89 10.69 2.52 -5.17
CA ASN A 89 11.68 1.94 -6.09
C ASN A 89 11.83 0.42 -5.91
N LEU A 90 11.77 -0.07 -4.68
CA LEU A 90 11.79 -1.51 -4.41
C LEU A 90 10.60 -2.22 -5.05
N THR A 91 9.41 -1.61 -5.01
CA THR A 91 8.21 -2.13 -5.70
C THR A 91 8.46 -2.32 -7.19
N ARG A 92 9.12 -1.35 -7.85
CA ARG A 92 9.48 -1.43 -9.27
C ARG A 92 10.49 -2.54 -9.55
N SER A 93 11.56 -2.63 -8.75
CA SER A 93 12.58 -3.67 -8.92
C SER A 93 11.99 -5.07 -8.77
N LEU A 94 11.25 -5.31 -7.69
CA LEU A 94 10.65 -6.62 -7.41
C LEU A 94 9.57 -7.00 -8.43
N ALA A 95 8.80 -6.02 -8.94
CA ALA A 95 7.87 -6.26 -10.03
C ALA A 95 8.59 -6.81 -11.28
N LEU A 96 9.71 -6.22 -11.68
CA LEU A 96 10.49 -6.69 -12.83
C LEU A 96 11.15 -8.04 -12.57
N GLU A 97 11.66 -8.27 -11.36
CA GLU A 97 12.30 -9.54 -11.00
C GLU A 97 11.31 -10.71 -10.96
N TRP A 98 10.08 -10.47 -10.49
CA TRP A 98 9.13 -11.53 -10.17
C TRP A 98 7.98 -11.70 -11.17
N VAL A 99 7.81 -10.79 -12.14
CA VAL A 99 6.78 -10.93 -13.19
C VAL A 99 6.89 -12.24 -13.96
N ARG A 100 8.12 -12.74 -14.17
CA ARG A 100 8.38 -14.03 -14.84
C ARG A 100 7.81 -15.24 -14.10
N TYR A 101 7.44 -15.09 -12.83
CA TYR A 101 6.82 -16.13 -11.99
C TYR A 101 5.30 -15.91 -11.84
N GLY A 102 4.69 -15.00 -12.61
CA GLY A 102 3.28 -14.65 -12.47
C GLY A 102 2.97 -13.78 -11.24
N ILE A 103 4.00 -13.18 -10.63
CA ILE A 103 3.85 -12.37 -9.41
C ILE A 103 3.79 -10.89 -9.79
N GLN A 104 2.78 -10.20 -9.29
CA GLN A 104 2.62 -8.76 -9.44
C GLN A 104 2.99 -8.07 -8.13
N VAL A 105 3.75 -6.98 -8.22
CA VAL A 105 4.16 -6.20 -7.05
C VAL A 105 3.75 -4.75 -7.30
N ASN A 106 2.82 -4.23 -6.51
CA ASN A 106 2.37 -2.85 -6.58
C ASN A 106 2.43 -2.21 -5.18
N ALA A 107 2.21 -0.90 -5.11
CA ALA A 107 2.16 -0.16 -3.86
C ALA A 107 0.94 0.76 -3.79
N MET A 108 0.51 1.07 -2.58
CA MET A 108 -0.42 2.16 -2.29
C MET A 108 0.34 3.28 -1.58
N GLY A 109 0.12 4.53 -2.00
CA GLY A 109 0.73 5.72 -1.41
C GLY A 109 -0.31 6.66 -0.80
N PRO A 110 -0.67 6.48 0.48
CA PRO A 110 -1.59 7.40 1.15
C PRO A 110 -0.91 8.76 1.44
N ALA A 111 -1.73 9.82 1.50
CA ALA A 111 -1.40 11.03 2.25
C ALA A 111 -1.89 10.92 3.70
N TYR A 112 -2.37 12.02 4.28
CA TYR A 112 -2.87 12.05 5.64
C TYR A 112 -4.22 11.34 5.75
N ILE A 113 -4.18 10.12 6.29
CA ILE A 113 -5.34 9.34 6.69
C ILE A 113 -5.53 9.47 8.19
N GLU A 114 -6.76 9.61 8.67
CA GLU A 114 -7.08 9.62 10.08
C GLU A 114 -6.95 8.21 10.67
N THR A 115 -6.13 8.08 11.72
CA THR A 115 -5.79 6.80 12.34
C THR A 115 -5.67 6.95 13.85
N GLU A 116 -5.65 5.83 14.59
CA GLU A 116 -5.35 5.88 16.02
C GLU A 116 -3.94 6.43 16.30
N MET A 117 -2.97 6.12 15.43
CA MET A 117 -1.57 6.49 15.60
C MET A 117 -1.35 8.01 15.58
N ASN A 118 -2.04 8.72 14.69
CA ASN A 118 -1.90 10.16 14.55
C ASN A 118 -3.00 10.95 15.28
N ARG A 119 -3.90 10.28 16.00
CA ARG A 119 -5.00 10.95 16.73
C ARG A 119 -4.50 11.98 17.74
N VAL A 120 -3.42 11.67 18.47
CA VAL A 120 -2.83 12.58 19.48
C VAL A 120 -2.22 13.83 18.83
N GLU A 121 -1.59 13.67 17.67
CA GLU A 121 -1.02 14.80 16.93
C GLU A 121 -2.13 15.66 16.30
N LEU A 122 -3.13 15.00 15.70
CA LEU A 122 -4.28 15.64 15.07
C LEU A 122 -5.27 16.27 16.07
N SER A 123 -5.17 15.95 17.37
CA SER A 123 -5.96 16.63 18.40
C SER A 123 -5.50 18.08 18.65
N ASN A 124 -4.31 18.46 18.17
CA ASN A 124 -3.90 19.86 18.15
C ASN A 124 -4.55 20.58 16.96
N PRO A 125 -5.46 21.55 17.17
CA PRO A 125 -6.19 22.20 16.09
C PRO A 125 -5.27 22.88 15.06
N LYS A 126 -4.16 23.47 15.51
CA LYS A 126 -3.19 24.14 14.61
C LYS A 126 -2.51 23.15 13.67
N VAL A 127 -2.19 21.95 14.16
CA VAL A 127 -1.57 20.90 13.34
C VAL A 127 -2.59 20.36 12.35
N ARG A 128 -3.81 20.08 12.82
CA ARG A 128 -4.90 19.61 11.97
C ARG A 128 -5.24 20.60 10.86
N GLU A 129 -5.41 21.88 11.17
CA GLU A 129 -5.68 22.94 10.19
C GLU A 129 -4.55 23.06 9.16
N LYS A 130 -3.29 23.00 9.60
CA LYS A 130 -2.15 23.04 8.69
C LYS A 130 -2.13 21.86 7.71
N ILE A 131 -2.41 20.66 8.20
CA ILE A 131 -2.45 19.45 7.36
C ILE A 131 -3.65 19.52 6.40
N VAL A 132 -4.83 19.81 6.92
CA VAL A 132 -6.06 19.91 6.12
C VAL A 132 -5.94 21.01 5.06
N GLY A 133 -5.36 22.15 5.40
CA GLY A 133 -5.15 23.28 4.48
C GLY A 133 -4.10 23.01 3.39
N LYS A 134 -3.25 21.97 3.54
CA LYS A 134 -2.36 21.49 2.47
C LYS A 134 -3.03 20.46 1.55
N THR A 135 -4.17 19.87 1.95
CA THR A 135 -4.89 18.86 1.15
C THR A 135 -5.98 19.54 0.31
N PRO A 136 -5.96 19.45 -1.03
CA PRO A 136 -6.97 20.07 -1.89
C PRO A 136 -8.42 19.71 -1.56
N MET A 137 -8.69 18.47 -1.14
CA MET A 137 -10.03 18.06 -0.68
C MET A 137 -10.45 18.66 0.69
N ASN A 138 -9.61 19.47 1.34
CA ASN A 138 -9.87 20.14 2.61
C ASN A 138 -10.35 19.20 3.73
N ARG A 139 -9.85 17.97 3.74
CA ARG A 139 -10.08 16.99 4.81
C ARG A 139 -8.95 15.97 4.88
N LEU A 140 -8.94 15.20 5.95
CA LEU A 140 -8.16 13.98 6.04
C LEU A 140 -8.90 12.84 5.30
N GLY A 141 -8.14 11.90 4.76
CA GLY A 141 -8.73 10.65 4.29
C GLY A 141 -9.11 9.75 5.46
N VAL A 142 -10.00 8.78 5.21
CA VAL A 142 -10.32 7.73 6.19
C VAL A 142 -9.82 6.37 5.69
N ALA A 143 -9.58 5.44 6.61
CA ALA A 143 -8.97 4.16 6.26
C ALA A 143 -9.80 3.34 5.25
N ASP A 144 -11.12 3.47 5.28
CA ASP A 144 -12.02 2.81 4.31
C ASP A 144 -11.76 3.25 2.86
N GLU A 145 -11.23 4.45 2.65
CA GLU A 145 -10.88 4.95 1.31
C GLU A 145 -9.65 4.26 0.72
N LEU A 146 -8.84 3.60 1.55
CA LEU A 146 -7.74 2.75 1.08
C LEU A 146 -8.20 1.35 0.69
N ALA A 147 -9.35 0.89 1.22
CA ALA A 147 -9.86 -0.44 0.96
C ALA A 147 -10.16 -0.67 -0.52
N GLY A 148 -10.70 0.34 -1.22
CA GLY A 148 -10.99 0.25 -2.65
C GLY A 148 -9.74 -0.02 -3.50
N VAL A 149 -8.64 0.67 -3.22
CA VAL A 149 -7.36 0.45 -3.92
C VAL A 149 -6.75 -0.89 -3.53
N ALA A 150 -6.84 -1.29 -2.26
CA ALA A 150 -6.37 -2.60 -1.82
C ALA A 150 -7.11 -3.72 -2.56
N ILE A 151 -8.44 -3.64 -2.67
CA ILE A 151 -9.28 -4.59 -3.41
C ILE A 151 -8.91 -4.60 -4.89
N LEU A 152 -8.77 -3.43 -5.53
CA LEU A 152 -8.34 -3.32 -6.93
C LEU A 152 -7.03 -4.08 -7.13
N LEU A 153 -5.99 -3.73 -6.37
CA LEU A 153 -4.65 -4.31 -6.53
C LEU A 153 -4.61 -5.80 -6.18
N ALA A 154 -5.48 -6.25 -5.28
CA ALA A 154 -5.62 -7.66 -4.88
C ALA A 154 -6.45 -8.52 -5.84
N SER A 155 -7.28 -7.89 -6.70
CA SER A 155 -8.24 -8.57 -7.55
C SER A 155 -7.73 -8.78 -8.98
N ASP A 156 -8.54 -9.45 -9.80
CA ASP A 156 -8.29 -9.63 -11.23
C ASP A 156 -8.35 -8.32 -12.04
N ALA A 157 -8.97 -7.27 -11.49
CA ALA A 157 -9.01 -5.96 -12.12
C ALA A 157 -7.60 -5.34 -12.28
N SER A 158 -6.60 -5.81 -11.52
CA SER A 158 -5.20 -5.37 -11.64
C SER A 158 -4.32 -6.34 -12.44
N ASN A 159 -4.87 -7.27 -13.23
CA ASN A 159 -4.07 -8.30 -13.94
C ASN A 159 -3.05 -7.74 -14.95
N TYR A 160 -3.14 -6.46 -15.32
CA TYR A 160 -2.14 -5.78 -16.15
C TYR A 160 -1.36 -4.68 -15.39
N MET A 161 -1.41 -4.68 -14.06
CA MET A 161 -0.71 -3.73 -13.20
C MET A 161 0.43 -4.42 -12.45
N THR A 162 1.67 -3.97 -12.67
CA THR A 162 2.82 -4.33 -11.84
C THR A 162 3.81 -3.16 -11.82
N GLY A 163 4.54 -3.00 -10.73
CA GLY A 163 5.49 -1.91 -10.50
C GLY A 163 4.85 -0.53 -10.26
N GLN A 164 3.54 -0.47 -10.08
CA GLN A 164 2.80 0.79 -9.92
C GLN A 164 2.67 1.19 -8.44
N THR A 165 2.67 2.50 -8.20
CA THR A 165 2.22 3.07 -6.93
C THR A 165 0.93 3.84 -7.18
N VAL A 166 -0.16 3.42 -6.56
CA VAL A 166 -1.45 4.11 -6.64
C VAL A 166 -1.56 5.05 -5.43
N PHE A 167 -1.62 6.35 -5.68
CA PHE A 167 -1.73 7.35 -4.61
C PHE A 167 -3.20 7.60 -4.24
N VAL A 168 -3.47 7.69 -2.93
CA VAL A 168 -4.79 7.99 -2.37
C VAL A 168 -4.59 9.15 -1.41
N ASP A 169 -4.67 10.37 -1.93
CA ASP A 169 -4.03 11.53 -1.30
C ASP A 169 -4.89 12.81 -1.24
N GLY A 170 -6.13 12.74 -1.69
CA GLY A 170 -7.02 13.92 -1.71
C GLY A 170 -6.51 15.07 -2.57
N GLY A 171 -5.67 14.77 -3.57
CA GLY A 171 -5.08 15.75 -4.49
C GLY A 171 -3.72 16.29 -4.07
N TRP A 172 -3.12 15.78 -2.98
CA TRP A 172 -1.85 16.29 -2.45
C TRP A 172 -0.72 16.38 -3.48
N LEU A 173 -0.60 15.39 -4.38
CA LEU A 173 0.44 15.37 -5.41
C LEU A 173 0.07 16.13 -6.70
N ALA A 174 -1.15 16.66 -6.81
CA ALA A 174 -1.62 17.34 -8.02
C ALA A 174 -1.25 18.84 -8.08
N GLN A 175 -0.61 19.38 -7.04
CA GLN A 175 -0.31 20.80 -6.84
C GLN A 175 1.20 21.10 -6.85
#